data_AF-A0A1X7TSG3-F1
#
_entry.id   AF-A0A1X7TSG3-F1
#
_cell.length_a   1.000
_cell.length_b   1.000
_cell.length_c   1.000
_cell.angle_alpha   90.00
_cell.angle_beta   90.00
_cell.angle_gamma   90.00
#
_symmetry.space_group_name_H-M   'P 1'
#
loop_
_entity.id
_entity.type
_entity.pdbx_description
1 polymer ?
#
loop_
_entity_poly.entity_id
_entity_poly.type
_entity_poly.pdbx_seq_one_letter_code
_entity_poly.pdbx_strand_id
1 'polypeptide(L)'
;MLKAIDTAIHVFESRNLCGVVELLHLLEINRLTHQMLSNFVVLDPFEAMYAEANNSVVSPHGRVTLHIFWELIYDFIPNYCYNSTTDRFVLAHLPQEPPERESAPKSQTVTTMLYGNKQLKEAYQSIFTLYGGFVGSIHFSALSKLLGYHGIAMLLEQLLNVISIIQTQLKPYVEALVAGLPQKCKLPFFQYGSKGVLGFYLAQLGPVIQYKDLRTDVFQAFKELGNAVIFSLLLEKALGQQEVVDILQAAPFQNLYPKPYVKDDQNMETVMKNLDQQYAALNMVSMISRYGTEQQGANARDAELLTRERLCRALSMFELVMQRIKSFLTCDPIWEGPPPANGVMSIDECQEFHRLWSAIQFAYCLPPTKGEITIEQCYGEGLQWAGCVIMTLLAQEKRFASLDFSYHLLRVHEFDGQDGNVQGIDLKQMIKRIKVYRDLNNQIFVILNKHLSSSDILQRQVREYQPPIFQATQA
;
A
#
# COMPACT_ATOMS: atom_id res chain seq x y z
N MET A 1 37.10 -8.39 0.02
CA MET A 1 35.93 -7.52 0.24
C MET A 1 34.81 -7.82 -0.75
N LEU A 2 35.07 -7.83 -2.06
CA LEU A 2 34.06 -8.19 -3.07
C LEU A 2 33.31 -9.50 -2.75
N LYS A 3 34.05 -10.56 -2.41
CA LYS A 3 33.48 -11.84 -1.97
C LYS A 3 32.58 -11.75 -0.73
N ALA A 4 32.84 -10.84 0.20
CA ALA A 4 32.01 -10.65 1.39
C ALA A 4 30.67 -9.97 1.03
N ILE A 5 30.72 -8.99 0.13
CA ILE A 5 29.52 -8.32 -0.41
C ILE A 5 28.67 -9.33 -1.20
N ASP A 6 29.30 -10.09 -2.10
CA ASP A 6 28.64 -11.16 -2.87
C ASP A 6 27.99 -12.21 -1.96
N THR A 7 28.70 -12.63 -0.89
CA THR A 7 28.15 -13.56 0.09
C THR A 7 26.94 -12.97 0.82
N ALA A 8 26.95 -11.67 1.17
CA ALA A 8 25.81 -11.02 1.82
C ALA A 8 24.56 -11.00 0.91
N ILE A 9 24.74 -10.73 -0.39
CA ILE A 9 23.66 -10.78 -1.39
C ILE A 9 23.14 -12.21 -1.53
N HIS A 10 24.02 -13.21 -1.60
CA HIS A 10 23.63 -14.62 -1.69
C HIS A 10 22.88 -15.11 -0.43
N VAL A 11 23.22 -14.60 0.75
CA VAL A 11 22.43 -14.88 1.96
C VAL A 11 21.02 -14.28 1.84
N PHE A 12 20.87 -13.09 1.26
CA PHE A 12 19.56 -12.49 1.03
C PHE A 12 18.71 -13.28 0.04
N GLU A 13 19.30 -13.74 -1.08
CA GLU A 13 18.63 -14.58 -2.09
C GLU A 13 18.09 -15.90 -1.52
N SER A 14 18.70 -16.40 -0.43
CA SER A 14 18.22 -17.60 0.27
C SER A 14 17.07 -17.36 1.26
N ARG A 15 16.63 -16.12 1.45
CA ARG A 15 15.66 -15.72 2.50
C ARG A 15 14.46 -14.98 1.90
N ASN A 16 13.41 -14.87 2.72
CA ASN A 16 12.23 -14.10 2.36
C ASN A 16 12.49 -12.58 2.42
N LEU A 17 11.48 -11.80 2.04
CA LEU A 17 11.55 -10.33 2.02
C LEU A 17 11.97 -9.69 3.35
N CYS A 18 11.70 -10.34 4.50
CA CYS A 18 12.11 -9.84 5.81
C CYS A 18 13.65 -9.72 5.95
N GLY A 19 14.40 -10.52 5.18
CA GLY A 19 15.87 -10.50 5.15
C GLY A 19 16.48 -9.19 4.63
N VAL A 20 15.67 -8.28 4.06
CA VAL A 20 16.15 -6.99 3.54
C VAL A 20 16.84 -6.13 4.61
N VAL A 21 16.37 -6.20 5.85
CA VAL A 21 16.94 -5.45 6.99
C VAL A 21 18.33 -5.98 7.34
N GLU A 22 18.49 -7.31 7.33
CA GLU A 22 19.78 -7.94 7.56
C GLU A 22 20.76 -7.63 6.43
N LEU A 23 20.31 -7.67 5.18
CA LEU A 23 21.14 -7.32 4.03
C LEU A 23 21.66 -5.88 4.14
N LEU A 24 20.77 -4.91 4.40
CA LEU A 24 21.17 -3.51 4.51
C LEU A 24 22.24 -3.34 5.59
N HIS A 25 22.06 -3.96 6.76
CA HIS A 25 23.02 -3.84 7.83
C HIS A 25 24.35 -4.55 7.53
N LEU A 26 24.32 -5.71 6.87
CA LEU A 26 25.52 -6.38 6.39
C LEU A 26 26.29 -5.49 5.39
N LEU A 27 25.60 -4.77 4.52
CA LEU A 27 26.23 -3.82 3.60
C LEU A 27 26.84 -2.63 4.35
N GLU A 28 26.21 -2.14 5.42
CA GLU A 28 26.78 -1.11 6.30
C GLU A 28 28.05 -1.60 7.01
N ILE A 29 28.08 -2.84 7.52
CA ILE A 29 29.28 -3.44 8.11
C ILE A 29 30.39 -3.56 7.07
N ASN A 30 30.06 -4.01 5.85
CA ASN A 30 31.03 -4.07 4.76
C ASN A 30 31.56 -2.68 4.37
N ARG A 31 30.70 -1.65 4.36
CA ARG A 31 31.09 -0.25 4.11
C ARG A 31 32.01 0.28 5.19
N LEU A 32 31.74 0.01 6.46
CA LEU A 32 32.62 0.38 7.56
C LEU A 32 33.97 -0.34 7.46
N THR A 33 33.96 -1.62 7.08
CA THR A 33 35.18 -2.40 6.85
C THR A 33 35.99 -1.81 5.69
N HIS A 34 35.32 -1.36 4.62
CA HIS A 34 35.95 -0.64 3.50
C HIS A 34 36.64 0.63 3.97
N GLN A 35 35.94 1.49 4.70
CA GLN A 35 36.49 2.73 5.24
C GLN A 35 37.71 2.50 6.14
N MET A 36 37.66 1.48 7.01
CA MET A 36 38.79 1.14 7.88
C MET A 36 40.00 0.62 7.10
N LEU A 37 39.78 -0.22 6.08
CA LEU A 37 40.86 -0.76 5.26
C LEU A 37 41.45 0.28 4.31
N SER A 38 40.63 1.20 3.78
CA SER A 38 41.07 2.28 2.89
C SER A 38 42.10 3.22 3.52
N ASN A 39 42.22 3.24 4.85
CA ASN A 39 43.27 3.99 5.54
C ASN A 39 44.67 3.38 5.35
N PHE A 40 44.76 2.11 4.96
CA PHE A 40 46.01 1.36 4.86
C PHE A 40 46.26 0.79 3.46
N VAL A 41 45.19 0.50 2.71
CA VAL A 41 45.26 -0.09 1.38
C VAL A 41 44.42 0.70 0.39
N VAL A 42 44.91 0.85 -0.83
CA VAL A 42 44.12 1.43 -1.92
C VAL A 42 43.12 0.38 -2.39
N LEU A 43 41.83 0.69 -2.25
CA LEU A 43 40.71 -0.14 -2.67
C LEU A 43 39.87 0.63 -3.68
N ASP A 44 39.21 -0.09 -4.57
CA ASP A 44 38.18 0.49 -5.43
C ASP A 44 37.06 1.12 -4.59
N PRO A 45 36.34 2.13 -5.10
CA PRO A 45 35.21 2.72 -4.39
C PRO A 45 34.18 1.66 -4.00
N PHE A 46 33.67 1.73 -2.78
CA PHE A 46 32.70 0.74 -2.27
C PHE A 46 31.48 0.56 -3.19
N GLU A 47 30.95 1.66 -3.75
CA GLU A 47 29.82 1.62 -4.68
C GLU A 47 30.12 0.82 -5.95
N ALA A 48 31.34 0.89 -6.48
CA ALA A 48 31.75 0.11 -7.64
C ALA A 48 31.83 -1.37 -7.30
N MET A 49 32.41 -1.72 -6.14
CA MET A 49 32.48 -3.09 -5.66
C MET A 49 31.08 -3.68 -5.38
N TYR A 50 30.17 -2.87 -4.83
CA TYR A 50 28.79 -3.27 -4.60
C TYR A 50 28.04 -3.48 -5.93
N ALA A 51 28.18 -2.56 -6.87
CA ALA A 51 27.55 -2.68 -8.18
C ALA A 51 28.04 -3.92 -8.93
N GLU A 52 29.33 -4.26 -8.84
CA GLU A 52 29.90 -5.47 -9.42
C GLU A 52 29.30 -6.73 -8.76
N ALA A 53 29.30 -6.83 -7.43
CA ALA A 53 28.74 -7.98 -6.72
C ALA A 53 27.22 -8.14 -6.92
N ASN A 54 26.51 -7.02 -7.07
CA ASN A 54 25.08 -6.98 -7.35
C ASN A 54 24.77 -7.23 -8.84
N ASN A 55 25.77 -7.39 -9.70
CA ASN A 55 25.63 -7.48 -11.16
C ASN A 55 24.93 -6.28 -11.81
N SER A 56 24.94 -5.11 -11.18
CA SER A 56 24.27 -3.89 -11.66
C SER A 56 25.17 -2.98 -12.50
N VAL A 57 26.36 -3.44 -12.89
CA VAL A 57 27.27 -2.69 -13.79
C VAL A 57 26.88 -2.89 -15.26
N VAL A 58 26.55 -4.13 -15.63
CA VAL A 58 26.23 -4.52 -17.02
C VAL A 58 24.72 -4.62 -17.23
N SER A 59 23.98 -4.94 -16.17
CA SER A 59 22.53 -5.04 -16.18
C SER A 59 21.91 -3.81 -15.49
N PRO A 60 20.81 -3.26 -16.01
CA PRO A 60 20.03 -2.27 -15.30
C PRO A 60 19.43 -2.85 -14.00
N HIS A 61 19.35 -4.18 -13.89
CA HIS A 61 18.78 -4.89 -12.76
C HIS A 61 19.87 -5.59 -11.97
N GLY A 62 20.06 -5.16 -10.73
CA GLY A 62 20.87 -5.87 -9.77
C GLY A 62 20.13 -7.09 -9.19
N ARG A 63 20.90 -8.06 -8.72
CA ARG A 63 20.43 -9.28 -8.03
C ARG A 63 19.47 -8.98 -6.88
N VAL A 64 19.80 -7.99 -6.05
CA VAL A 64 18.96 -7.58 -4.91
C VAL A 64 17.57 -7.12 -5.38
N THR A 65 17.50 -6.32 -6.44
CA THR A 65 16.24 -5.82 -7.00
C THR A 65 15.39 -6.95 -7.55
N LEU A 66 16.00 -7.89 -8.28
CA LEU A 66 15.29 -9.05 -8.84
C LEU A 66 14.75 -9.97 -7.75
N HIS A 67 15.53 -10.23 -6.69
CA HIS A 67 15.09 -11.04 -5.55
C HIS A 67 13.92 -10.39 -4.81
N ILE A 68 13.97 -9.06 -4.60
CA ILE A 68 12.86 -8.31 -4.01
C ILE A 68 11.58 -8.48 -4.85
N PHE A 69 11.67 -8.40 -6.18
CA PHE A 69 10.50 -8.59 -7.04
C PHE A 69 9.95 -10.01 -6.96
N TRP A 70 10.83 -11.00 -6.99
CA TRP A 70 10.45 -12.40 -6.88
C TRP A 70 9.72 -12.68 -5.57
N GLU A 71 10.29 -12.26 -4.44
CA GLU A 71 9.66 -12.42 -3.12
C GLU A 71 8.38 -11.60 -2.98
N LEU A 72 8.32 -10.41 -3.58
CA LEU A 72 7.13 -9.57 -3.55
C LEU A 72 5.93 -10.26 -4.23
N ILE A 73 6.14 -10.76 -5.44
CA ILE A 73 5.08 -11.33 -6.28
C ILE A 73 4.67 -12.72 -5.78
N TYR A 74 5.64 -13.57 -5.46
CA TYR A 74 5.38 -14.99 -5.19
C TYR A 74 5.24 -15.35 -3.70
N ASP A 75 5.70 -14.50 -2.77
CA ASP A 75 5.52 -14.74 -1.32
C ASP A 75 4.71 -13.63 -0.65
N PHE A 76 5.14 -12.37 -0.74
CA PHE A 76 4.58 -11.29 0.06
C PHE A 76 3.10 -11.01 -0.25
N ILE A 77 2.78 -10.69 -1.51
CA ILE A 77 1.44 -10.35 -1.96
C ILE A 77 0.43 -11.49 -1.66
N PRO A 78 0.71 -12.76 -1.97
CA PRO A 78 -0.22 -13.85 -1.71
C PRO A 78 -0.25 -14.30 -0.24
N ASN A 79 0.80 -14.15 0.56
CA ASN A 79 0.89 -14.80 1.88
C ASN A 79 0.77 -13.88 3.09
N TYR A 80 0.81 -12.56 2.94
CA TYR A 80 0.78 -11.64 4.08
C TYR A 80 -0.58 -10.99 4.32
N CYS A 81 -0.83 -10.63 5.57
CA CYS A 81 -2.03 -9.96 6.06
C CYS A 81 -1.64 -8.61 6.67
N TYR A 82 -2.20 -7.52 6.13
CA TYR A 82 -2.00 -6.18 6.67
C TYR A 82 -2.87 -5.92 7.91
N ASN A 83 -2.32 -5.20 8.89
CA ASN A 83 -3.02 -4.68 10.06
C ASN A 83 -2.67 -3.19 10.26
N SER A 84 -3.65 -2.31 10.01
CA SER A 84 -3.53 -0.86 10.11
C SER A 84 -3.27 -0.35 11.52
N THR A 85 -3.74 -1.07 12.55
CA THR A 85 -3.54 -0.67 13.95
C THR A 85 -2.05 -0.73 14.32
N THR A 86 -1.33 -1.71 13.76
CA THR A 86 0.10 -1.89 14.00
C THR A 86 1.00 -1.33 12.89
N ASP A 87 0.43 -0.92 11.75
CA ASP A 87 1.15 -0.53 10.52
C ASP A 87 2.13 -1.64 10.05
N ARG A 88 1.67 -2.91 10.10
CA ARG A 88 2.50 -4.11 9.84
C ARG A 88 1.75 -5.16 9.03
N PHE A 89 2.50 -5.88 8.23
CA PHE A 89 2.11 -7.14 7.60
C PHE A 89 2.64 -8.31 8.43
N VAL A 90 1.81 -9.32 8.61
CA VAL A 90 2.17 -10.60 9.24
C VAL A 90 1.82 -11.75 8.31
N LEU A 91 2.47 -12.89 8.47
CA LEU A 91 2.14 -14.07 7.68
C LEU A 91 0.69 -14.51 7.96
N ALA A 92 -0.06 -14.79 6.90
CA ALA A 92 -1.40 -15.34 6.99
C ALA A 92 -1.39 -16.67 7.73
N HIS A 93 -2.50 -17.00 8.40
CA HIS A 93 -2.59 -18.29 9.09
C HIS A 93 -2.61 -19.49 8.12
N LEU A 94 -3.07 -19.27 6.89
CA LEU A 94 -3.09 -20.25 5.81
C LEU A 94 -2.36 -19.66 4.58
N PRO A 95 -1.01 -19.62 4.60
CA PRO A 95 -0.24 -19.14 3.47
C PRO A 95 -0.21 -20.20 2.35
N GLN A 96 -0.05 -19.75 1.11
CA GLN A 96 0.31 -20.61 -0.02
C GLN A 96 1.76 -21.10 0.14
N GLU A 97 2.13 -22.13 -0.63
CA GLU A 97 3.51 -22.63 -0.60
C GLU A 97 4.48 -21.53 -1.04
N PRO A 98 5.53 -21.25 -0.24
CA PRO A 98 6.50 -20.23 -0.61
C PRO A 98 7.29 -20.68 -1.84
N PRO A 99 7.81 -19.74 -2.64
CA PRO A 99 8.63 -20.08 -3.79
C PRO A 99 9.89 -20.84 -3.37
N GLU A 100 10.39 -21.71 -4.26
CA GLU A 100 11.67 -22.36 -4.06
C GLU A 100 12.79 -21.31 -4.00
N ARG A 101 13.59 -21.35 -2.94
CA ARG A 101 14.69 -20.40 -2.69
C ARG A 101 16.03 -21.08 -2.88
N GLU A 102 17.01 -20.28 -3.27
CA GLU A 102 18.39 -20.75 -3.34
C GLU A 102 18.89 -21.21 -1.96
N SER A 103 19.71 -22.25 -1.94
CA SER A 103 20.27 -22.74 -0.69
C SER A 103 21.29 -21.75 -0.14
N ALA A 104 21.16 -21.39 1.15
CA ALA A 104 22.13 -20.53 1.82
C ALA A 104 23.56 -21.11 1.69
N PRO A 105 24.59 -20.26 1.51
CA PRO A 105 25.96 -20.72 1.31
C PRO A 105 26.51 -21.33 2.62
N LYS A 106 26.82 -22.64 2.58
CA LYS A 106 27.29 -23.41 3.75
C LYS A 106 28.81 -23.55 3.72
N SER A 107 29.52 -22.58 4.31
CA SER A 107 30.96 -22.74 4.56
C SER A 107 31.39 -22.05 5.86
N GLN A 108 32.39 -22.62 6.54
CA GLN A 108 32.96 -22.02 7.75
C GLN A 108 33.54 -20.61 7.45
N THR A 109 34.06 -20.41 6.23
CA THR A 109 34.56 -19.14 5.72
C THR A 109 33.48 -18.07 5.57
N VAL A 110 32.21 -18.46 5.36
CA VAL A 110 31.06 -17.54 5.25
C VAL A 110 30.80 -16.85 6.59
N THR A 111 31.05 -17.52 7.73
CA THR A 111 30.83 -16.90 9.05
C THR A 111 31.81 -15.75 9.30
N THR A 112 33.07 -15.92 8.90
CA THR A 112 34.08 -14.85 8.98
C THR A 112 33.78 -13.71 7.98
N MET A 113 33.26 -14.05 6.80
CA MET A 113 32.94 -13.06 5.76
C MET A 113 31.66 -12.24 6.03
N LEU A 114 30.76 -12.71 6.88
CA LEU A 114 29.52 -11.99 7.22
C LEU A 114 29.73 -11.02 8.39
N TYR A 115 30.01 -11.56 9.58
CA TYR A 115 30.05 -10.78 10.84
C TYR A 115 31.42 -10.85 11.53
N GLY A 116 32.45 -11.35 10.84
CA GLY A 116 33.82 -11.45 11.35
C GLY A 116 34.07 -12.70 12.20
N ASN A 117 33.25 -12.97 13.22
CA ASN A 117 33.42 -14.15 14.08
C ASN A 117 32.10 -14.81 14.47
N LYS A 118 32.18 -16.01 15.09
CA LYS A 118 31.02 -16.80 15.47
C LYS A 118 30.14 -16.12 16.54
N GLN A 119 30.75 -15.47 17.53
CA GLN A 119 30.03 -14.78 18.61
C GLN A 119 29.20 -13.61 18.08
N LEU A 120 29.79 -12.80 17.19
CA LEU A 120 29.10 -11.69 16.52
C LEU A 120 28.00 -12.22 15.61
N LYS A 121 28.23 -13.31 14.87
CA LYS A 121 27.18 -13.94 14.07
C LYS A 121 25.98 -14.34 14.92
N GLU A 122 26.18 -14.99 16.05
CA GLU A 122 25.09 -15.39 16.96
C GLU A 122 24.36 -14.18 17.55
N ALA A 123 25.09 -13.12 17.91
CA ALA A 123 24.51 -11.88 18.41
C ALA A 123 23.64 -11.19 17.33
N TYR A 124 24.16 -11.01 16.11
CA TYR A 124 23.42 -10.40 15.01
C TYR A 124 22.24 -11.26 14.57
N GLN A 125 22.37 -12.59 14.53
CA GLN A 125 21.23 -13.47 14.25
C GLN A 125 20.12 -13.30 15.28
N SER A 126 20.45 -13.16 16.57
CA SER A 126 19.48 -12.90 17.63
C SER A 126 18.76 -11.57 17.43
N ILE A 127 19.47 -10.53 16.99
CA ILE A 127 18.89 -9.22 16.65
C ILE A 127 17.95 -9.36 15.43
N PHE A 128 18.39 -10.01 14.35
CA PHE A 128 17.62 -10.09 13.11
C PHE A 128 16.39 -11.00 13.20
N THR A 129 16.38 -11.95 14.14
CA THR A 129 15.19 -12.76 14.43
C THR A 129 14.00 -11.89 14.84
N LEU A 130 14.24 -10.73 15.47
CA LEU A 130 13.18 -9.77 15.83
C LEU A 130 12.47 -9.15 14.62
N TYR A 131 13.11 -9.15 13.44
CA TYR A 131 12.57 -8.58 12.20
C TYR A 131 12.03 -9.64 11.23
N GLY A 132 12.07 -10.93 11.60
CA GLY A 132 11.64 -12.04 10.74
C GLY A 132 10.15 -12.37 10.79
N GLY A 133 9.43 -11.90 11.82
CA GLY A 133 8.02 -12.25 12.05
C GLY A 133 7.00 -11.29 11.44
N PHE A 134 7.43 -10.19 10.83
CA PHE A 134 6.55 -9.18 10.25
C PHE A 134 7.30 -8.35 9.19
N VAL A 135 6.55 -7.63 8.35
CA VAL A 135 7.07 -6.59 7.45
C VAL A 135 6.41 -5.26 7.82
N GLY A 136 7.19 -4.22 8.06
CA GLY A 136 6.69 -2.90 8.47
C GLY A 136 7.59 -1.76 8.02
N SER A 137 7.44 -0.59 8.65
CA SER A 137 8.15 0.65 8.25
C SER A 137 9.67 0.50 8.12
N ILE A 138 10.30 -0.29 8.98
CA ILE A 138 11.75 -0.54 8.96
C ILE A 138 12.16 -1.28 7.69
N HIS A 139 11.37 -2.28 7.28
CA HIS A 139 11.58 -3.02 6.04
C HIS A 139 11.34 -2.14 4.82
N PHE A 140 10.27 -1.34 4.81
CA PHE A 140 10.02 -0.38 3.72
C PHE A 140 11.12 0.68 3.59
N SER A 141 11.68 1.15 4.70
CA SER A 141 12.84 2.05 4.69
C SER A 141 14.12 1.37 4.17
N ALA A 142 14.31 0.09 4.47
CA ALA A 142 15.42 -0.67 3.91
C ALA A 142 15.25 -0.92 2.40
N LEU A 143 14.02 -1.22 1.97
CA LEU A 143 13.66 -1.37 0.56
C LEU A 143 13.90 -0.05 -0.21
N SER A 144 13.44 1.09 0.30
CA SER A 144 13.63 2.38 -0.38
C SER A 144 15.11 2.73 -0.56
N LYS A 145 15.95 2.43 0.44
CA LYS A 145 17.40 2.65 0.37
C LYS A 145 18.11 1.74 -0.62
N LEU A 146 17.78 0.45 -0.65
CA LEU A 146 18.46 -0.53 -1.51
C LEU A 146 18.03 -0.43 -2.98
N LEU A 147 16.75 -0.13 -3.23
CA LEU A 147 16.20 -0.02 -4.59
C LEU A 147 16.53 1.32 -5.25
N GLY A 148 16.54 2.41 -4.47
CA GLY A 148 16.60 3.78 -5.01
C GLY A 148 15.44 4.09 -5.96
N TYR A 149 15.48 5.25 -6.62
CA TYR A 149 14.39 5.68 -7.52
C TYR A 149 14.17 4.73 -8.71
N HIS A 150 15.26 4.25 -9.32
CA HIS A 150 15.15 3.35 -10.47
C HIS A 150 14.52 2.01 -10.07
N GLY A 151 14.98 1.39 -8.99
CA GLY A 151 14.41 0.14 -8.50
C GLY A 151 12.95 0.28 -8.07
N ILE A 152 12.58 1.40 -7.44
CA ILE A 152 11.19 1.70 -7.05
C ILE A 152 10.29 1.87 -8.28
N ALA A 153 10.74 2.59 -9.31
CA ALA A 153 9.96 2.77 -10.54
C ALA A 153 9.67 1.43 -11.22
N MET A 154 10.68 0.57 -11.31
CA MET A 154 10.52 -0.79 -11.85
C MET A 154 9.61 -1.65 -10.97
N LEU A 155 9.72 -1.53 -9.64
CA LEU A 155 8.85 -2.23 -8.69
C LEU A 155 7.39 -1.86 -8.93
N LEU A 156 7.10 -0.57 -9.09
CA LEU A 156 5.75 -0.06 -9.36
C LEU A 156 5.21 -0.60 -10.68
N GLU A 157 6.02 -0.67 -11.73
CA GLU A 157 5.60 -1.28 -13.00
C GLU A 157 5.23 -2.76 -12.84
N GLN A 158 6.02 -3.53 -12.10
CA GLN A 158 5.69 -4.93 -11.81
C GLN A 158 4.46 -5.07 -10.91
N LEU A 159 4.27 -4.20 -9.93
CA LEU A 159 3.06 -4.16 -9.13
C LEU A 159 1.82 -3.86 -9.98
N LEU A 160 1.93 -2.95 -10.96
CA LEU A 160 0.83 -2.69 -11.90
C LEU A 160 0.50 -3.91 -12.75
N ASN A 161 1.49 -4.74 -13.10
CA ASN A 161 1.26 -6.03 -13.75
C ASN A 161 0.51 -7.00 -12.82
N VAL A 162 0.86 -7.06 -11.53
CA VAL A 162 0.08 -7.84 -10.55
C VAL A 162 -1.35 -7.32 -10.44
N ILE A 163 -1.54 -6.00 -10.41
CA ILE A 163 -2.86 -5.39 -10.30
C ILE A 163 -3.74 -5.66 -11.54
N SER A 164 -3.16 -6.09 -12.67
CA SER A 164 -3.93 -6.57 -13.82
C SER A 164 -4.80 -7.80 -13.51
N ILE A 165 -4.66 -8.44 -12.34
CA ILE A 165 -5.58 -9.46 -11.83
C ILE A 165 -7.04 -9.00 -11.81
N ILE A 166 -7.30 -7.69 -11.78
CA ILE A 166 -8.64 -7.11 -11.94
C ILE A 166 -9.30 -7.61 -13.23
N GLN A 167 -8.55 -7.66 -14.32
CA GLN A 167 -9.04 -8.05 -15.64
C GLN A 167 -8.95 -9.55 -15.87
N THR A 168 -7.88 -10.20 -15.38
CA THR A 168 -7.59 -11.60 -15.71
C THR A 168 -8.27 -12.60 -14.77
N GLN A 169 -8.40 -12.28 -13.48
CA GLN A 169 -8.94 -13.21 -12.46
C GLN A 169 -10.22 -12.69 -11.82
N LEU A 170 -10.23 -11.45 -11.32
CA LEU A 170 -11.36 -10.90 -10.57
C LEU A 170 -12.59 -10.72 -11.45
N LYS A 171 -12.44 -10.28 -12.71
CA LYS A 171 -13.57 -10.07 -13.62
C LYS A 171 -14.44 -11.33 -13.79
N PRO A 172 -13.91 -12.51 -14.19
CA PRO A 172 -14.69 -13.74 -14.27
C PRO A 172 -15.45 -14.09 -12.97
N TYR A 173 -14.82 -13.88 -11.81
CA TYR A 173 -15.48 -14.11 -10.53
C TYR A 173 -16.60 -13.09 -10.26
N VAL A 174 -16.38 -11.81 -10.59
CA VAL A 174 -17.40 -10.76 -10.47
C VAL A 174 -18.58 -11.07 -11.38
N GLU A 175 -18.36 -11.48 -12.63
CA GLU A 175 -19.43 -11.88 -13.55
C GLU A 175 -20.24 -13.07 -12.99
N ALA A 176 -19.57 -14.10 -12.48
CA ALA A 176 -20.21 -15.27 -11.89
C ALA A 176 -21.02 -14.91 -10.63
N LEU A 177 -20.46 -14.08 -9.75
CA LEU A 177 -21.13 -13.68 -8.51
C LEU A 177 -22.29 -12.71 -8.77
N VAL A 178 -22.16 -11.79 -9.73
CA VAL A 178 -23.27 -10.90 -10.14
C VAL A 178 -24.41 -11.70 -10.75
N ALA A 179 -24.12 -12.74 -11.55
CA ALA A 179 -25.15 -13.65 -12.07
C ALA A 179 -25.87 -14.43 -10.95
N GLY A 180 -25.18 -14.71 -9.84
CA GLY A 180 -25.75 -15.34 -8.64
C GLY A 180 -26.53 -14.39 -7.72
N LEU A 181 -26.40 -13.07 -7.89
CA LEU A 181 -27.12 -12.09 -7.08
C LEU A 181 -28.61 -12.00 -7.49
N PRO A 182 -29.51 -11.71 -6.54
CA PRO A 182 -30.90 -11.43 -6.88
C PRO A 182 -30.98 -10.15 -7.73
N GLN A 183 -31.75 -10.20 -8.82
CA GLN A 183 -31.94 -9.05 -9.73
C GLN A 183 -32.37 -7.77 -9.00
N LYS A 184 -33.20 -7.92 -7.95
CA LYS A 184 -33.60 -6.84 -7.05
C LYS A 184 -33.54 -7.30 -5.60
N CYS A 185 -32.85 -6.56 -4.75
CA CYS A 185 -32.80 -6.77 -3.31
C CYS A 185 -33.18 -5.49 -2.56
N LYS A 186 -34.41 -5.47 -2.04
CA LYS A 186 -34.93 -4.36 -1.25
C LYS A 186 -34.34 -4.36 0.15
N LEU A 187 -34.22 -3.17 0.74
CA LEU A 187 -33.95 -3.01 2.16
C LEU A 187 -35.28 -3.15 2.94
N PRO A 188 -35.49 -4.20 3.74
CA PRO A 188 -36.75 -4.37 4.45
C PRO A 188 -36.97 -3.25 5.48
N PHE A 189 -38.23 -2.88 5.72
CA PHE A 189 -38.57 -1.87 6.71
C PHE A 189 -38.19 -2.29 8.14
N PHE A 190 -37.99 -1.31 9.00
CA PHE A 190 -37.65 -1.51 10.42
C PHE A 190 -38.70 -2.34 11.18
N GLN A 191 -39.95 -2.34 10.70
CA GLN A 191 -41.05 -3.11 11.27
C GLN A 191 -40.86 -4.64 11.21
N TYR A 192 -40.03 -5.13 10.28
CA TYR A 192 -39.73 -6.56 10.18
C TYR A 192 -38.78 -7.07 11.29
N GLY A 193 -38.15 -6.15 12.03
CA GLY A 193 -37.17 -6.45 13.07
C GLY A 193 -35.86 -7.02 12.52
N SER A 194 -34.79 -6.88 13.30
CA SER A 194 -33.42 -7.27 12.96
C SER A 194 -33.30 -8.77 12.69
N LYS A 195 -34.03 -9.62 13.42
CA LYS A 195 -34.10 -11.07 13.17
C LYS A 195 -34.71 -11.41 11.82
N GLY A 196 -35.81 -10.74 11.45
CA GLY A 196 -36.49 -10.94 10.16
C GLY A 196 -35.63 -10.45 9.00
N VAL A 197 -34.99 -9.29 9.17
CA VAL A 197 -34.05 -8.73 8.20
C VAL A 197 -32.83 -9.64 7.98
N LEU A 198 -32.27 -10.20 9.05
CA LEU A 198 -31.17 -11.17 8.95
C LEU A 198 -31.59 -12.43 8.18
N GLY A 199 -32.75 -13.01 8.52
CA GLY A 199 -33.30 -14.17 7.80
C GLY A 199 -33.56 -13.89 6.32
N PHE A 200 -34.03 -12.68 5.99
CA PHE A 200 -34.22 -12.25 4.61
C PHE A 200 -32.89 -12.19 3.83
N TYR A 201 -31.84 -11.58 4.40
CA TYR A 201 -30.55 -11.50 3.72
C TYR A 201 -29.87 -12.86 3.58
N LEU A 202 -29.99 -13.76 4.57
CA LEU A 202 -29.47 -15.13 4.45
C LEU A 202 -30.12 -15.89 3.29
N ALA A 203 -31.43 -15.72 3.09
CA ALA A 203 -32.15 -16.34 1.98
C ALA A 203 -31.77 -15.74 0.62
N GLN A 204 -31.68 -14.41 0.53
CA GLN A 204 -31.41 -13.69 -0.73
C GLN A 204 -29.93 -13.80 -1.17
N LEU A 205 -29.00 -13.82 -0.21
CA LEU A 205 -27.56 -13.84 -0.48
C LEU A 205 -26.96 -15.26 -0.40
N GLY A 206 -27.80 -16.28 -0.17
CA GLY A 206 -27.40 -17.69 -0.11
C GLY A 206 -26.49 -18.14 -1.25
N PRO A 207 -26.79 -17.82 -2.54
CA PRO A 207 -25.93 -18.20 -3.66
C PRO A 207 -24.51 -17.64 -3.60
N VAL A 208 -24.33 -16.42 -3.07
CA VAL A 208 -23.01 -15.81 -2.89
C VAL A 208 -22.31 -16.43 -1.68
N ILE A 209 -22.99 -16.59 -0.55
CA ILE A 209 -22.42 -17.15 0.69
C ILE A 209 -21.95 -18.60 0.50
N GLN A 210 -22.71 -19.38 -0.28
CA GLN A 210 -22.41 -20.79 -0.56
C GLN A 210 -21.52 -20.98 -1.80
N TYR A 211 -21.05 -19.90 -2.41
CA TYR A 211 -20.15 -19.99 -3.55
C TYR A 211 -18.84 -20.67 -3.12
N LYS A 212 -18.56 -21.82 -3.74
CA LYS A 212 -17.49 -22.75 -3.33
C LYS A 212 -16.12 -22.06 -3.25
N ASP A 213 -15.83 -21.24 -4.24
CA ASP A 213 -14.50 -20.64 -4.43
C ASP A 213 -14.40 -19.23 -3.81
N LEU A 214 -15.42 -18.81 -3.03
CA LEU A 214 -15.47 -17.47 -2.44
C LEU A 214 -14.30 -17.23 -1.49
N ARG A 215 -14.03 -18.20 -0.61
CA ARG A 215 -12.93 -18.09 0.36
C ARG A 215 -11.59 -18.37 -0.32
N THR A 216 -11.46 -19.43 -1.09
CA THR A 216 -10.16 -19.87 -1.63
C THR A 216 -9.62 -18.91 -2.68
N ASP A 217 -10.45 -18.51 -3.65
CA ASP A 217 -9.96 -17.81 -4.83
C ASP A 217 -10.39 -16.35 -4.86
N VAL A 218 -11.67 -16.07 -4.58
CA VAL A 218 -12.20 -14.69 -4.65
C VAL A 218 -11.56 -13.80 -3.57
N PHE A 219 -11.58 -14.22 -2.31
CA PHE A 219 -10.95 -13.45 -1.23
C PHE A 219 -9.44 -13.36 -1.38
N GLN A 220 -8.80 -14.39 -1.92
CA GLN A 220 -7.37 -14.37 -2.19
C GLN A 220 -7.02 -13.35 -3.28
N ALA A 221 -7.74 -13.35 -4.41
CA ALA A 221 -7.51 -12.37 -5.48
C ALA A 221 -7.76 -10.93 -5.01
N PHE A 222 -8.79 -10.68 -4.20
CA PHE A 222 -8.98 -9.36 -3.59
C PHE A 222 -7.88 -9.02 -2.59
N LYS A 223 -7.42 -9.98 -1.77
CA LYS A 223 -6.31 -9.75 -0.84
C LYS A 223 -5.05 -9.34 -1.60
N GLU A 224 -4.70 -10.04 -2.67
CA GLU A 224 -3.52 -9.75 -3.47
C GLU A 224 -3.58 -8.34 -4.07
N LEU A 225 -4.74 -7.95 -4.61
CA LEU A 225 -4.98 -6.59 -5.10
C LEU A 225 -4.76 -5.56 -3.98
N GLY A 226 -5.35 -5.79 -2.81
CA GLY A 226 -5.24 -4.86 -1.69
C GLY A 226 -3.83 -4.77 -1.13
N ASN A 227 -3.14 -5.91 -1.00
CA ASN A 227 -1.75 -5.95 -0.57
C ASN A 227 -0.83 -5.18 -1.52
N ALA A 228 -1.02 -5.31 -2.84
CA ALA A 228 -0.27 -4.53 -3.84
C ALA A 228 -0.51 -3.02 -3.70
N VAL A 229 -1.76 -2.61 -3.46
CA VAL A 229 -2.12 -1.20 -3.25
C VAL A 229 -1.51 -0.66 -1.95
N ILE A 230 -1.66 -1.39 -0.83
CA ILE A 230 -1.11 -0.98 0.47
C ILE A 230 0.42 -0.93 0.39
N PHE A 231 1.07 -1.90 -0.25
CA PHE A 231 2.51 -1.89 -0.46
C PHE A 231 2.95 -0.63 -1.20
N SER A 232 2.26 -0.24 -2.27
CA SER A 232 2.56 0.99 -3.02
C SER A 232 2.46 2.23 -2.13
N LEU A 233 1.42 2.30 -1.30
CA LEU A 233 1.21 3.40 -0.35
C LEU A 233 2.32 3.49 0.71
N LEU A 234 2.68 2.36 1.32
CA LEU A 234 3.70 2.32 2.36
C LEU A 234 5.11 2.56 1.81
N LEU A 235 5.39 2.10 0.58
CA LEU A 235 6.64 2.38 -0.10
C LEU A 235 6.81 3.87 -0.38
N GLU A 236 5.76 4.55 -0.87
CA GLU A 236 5.78 6.00 -1.04
C GLU A 236 5.97 6.74 0.29
N LYS A 237 5.26 6.32 1.35
CA LYS A 237 5.43 6.87 2.69
C LYS A 237 6.87 6.76 3.18
N ALA A 238 7.50 5.60 2.99
CA ALA A 238 8.90 5.38 3.39
C ALA A 238 9.88 6.21 2.56
N LEU A 239 9.67 6.30 1.25
CA LEU A 239 10.47 7.14 0.37
C LEU A 239 10.35 8.62 0.75
N GLY A 240 9.13 9.12 0.99
CA GLY A 240 8.91 10.50 1.41
C GLY A 240 9.58 10.83 2.75
N GLN A 241 9.57 9.90 3.71
CA GLN A 241 10.29 10.07 4.97
C GLN A 241 11.81 10.18 4.77
N GLN A 242 12.37 9.36 3.88
CA GLN A 242 13.79 9.41 3.54
C GLN A 242 14.17 10.73 2.86
N GLU A 243 13.39 11.15 1.86
CA GLU A 243 13.62 12.40 1.13
C GLU A 243 13.55 13.63 2.02
N VAL A 244 12.63 13.66 2.99
CA VAL A 244 12.54 14.77 3.96
C VAL A 244 13.82 14.86 4.80
N VAL A 245 14.37 13.72 5.24
CA VAL A 245 15.64 13.71 5.98
C VAL A 245 16.79 14.22 5.10
N ASP A 246 16.84 13.80 3.83
CA ASP A 246 17.85 14.25 2.87
C ASP A 246 17.76 15.77 2.64
N ILE A 247 16.55 16.31 2.48
CA ILE A 247 16.31 17.76 2.33
C ILE A 247 16.74 18.51 3.59
N LEU A 248 16.42 18.02 4.78
CA LEU A 248 16.80 18.66 6.04
C LEU A 248 18.32 18.68 6.23
N GLN A 249 19.02 17.62 5.82
CA GLN A 249 20.48 17.57 5.85
C GLN A 249 21.12 18.47 4.79
N ALA A 250 20.48 18.64 3.63
CA ALA A 250 20.93 19.51 2.55
C ALA A 250 20.66 21.01 2.81
N ALA A 251 19.65 21.34 3.61
CA ALA A 251 19.16 22.70 3.83
C ALA A 251 20.26 23.74 4.15
N PRO A 252 21.23 23.48 5.06
CA PRO A 252 22.29 24.44 5.37
C PRO A 252 23.19 24.79 4.17
N PHE A 253 23.36 23.86 3.23
CA PHE A 253 24.22 24.05 2.05
C PHE A 253 23.49 24.73 0.88
N GLN A 254 22.17 24.87 1.00
CA GLN A 254 21.27 25.48 0.01
C GLN A 254 20.68 26.83 0.48
N ASN A 255 21.19 27.39 1.58
CA ASN A 255 20.65 28.59 2.25
C ASN A 255 19.16 28.48 2.64
N LEU A 256 18.73 27.28 3.05
CA LEU A 256 17.39 27.07 3.58
C LEU A 256 17.45 27.06 5.10
N TYR A 257 16.85 28.07 5.73
CA TYR A 257 16.82 28.22 7.18
C TYR A 257 15.39 28.06 7.71
N PRO A 258 15.22 27.51 8.92
CA PRO A 258 13.94 27.57 9.61
C PRO A 258 13.58 29.03 9.89
N LYS A 259 12.28 29.31 9.98
CA LYS A 259 11.79 30.66 10.27
C LYS A 259 12.37 31.14 11.62
N PRO A 260 13.17 32.21 11.63
CA PRO A 260 13.79 32.68 12.87
C PRO A 260 12.76 33.35 13.77
N TYR A 261 13.01 33.31 15.07
CA TYR A 261 12.25 34.11 16.03
C TYR A 261 12.62 35.58 15.86
N VAL A 262 11.61 36.42 15.67
CA VAL A 262 11.76 37.87 15.49
C VAL A 262 11.16 38.55 16.71
N LYS A 263 11.96 39.35 17.42
CA LYS A 263 11.46 40.19 18.54
C LYS A 263 10.62 41.34 18.00
N ASP A 264 9.69 41.87 18.80
CA ASP A 264 8.76 42.94 18.39
C ASP A 264 9.46 44.19 17.81
N ASP A 265 10.70 44.48 18.25
CA ASP A 265 11.50 45.61 17.79
C ASP A 265 12.35 45.31 16.54
N GLN A 266 12.30 44.09 15.99
CA GLN A 266 13.13 43.65 14.86
C GLN A 266 12.30 43.40 13.60
N ASN A 267 12.86 43.78 12.45
CA ASN A 267 12.28 43.43 11.16
C ASN A 267 12.77 42.04 10.71
N MET A 268 11.84 41.17 10.33
CA MET A 268 12.11 39.82 9.82
C MET A 268 13.10 39.82 8.65
N GLU A 269 13.01 40.81 7.76
CA GLU A 269 13.93 40.92 6.61
C GLU A 269 15.38 41.16 7.04
N THR A 270 15.60 41.97 8.07
CA THR A 270 16.94 42.24 8.60
C THR A 270 17.52 41.00 9.27
N VAL A 271 16.69 40.27 10.03
CA VAL A 271 17.09 39.02 10.67
C VAL A 271 17.45 37.95 9.63
N MET A 272 16.66 37.81 8.56
CA MET A 272 16.97 36.90 7.45
C MET A 272 18.26 37.28 6.72
N LYS A 273 18.48 38.56 6.41
CA LYS A 273 19.73 39.03 5.77
C LYS A 273 20.97 38.75 6.64
N ASN A 274 20.84 38.90 7.96
CA ASN A 274 21.94 38.59 8.87
C ASN A 274 22.24 37.08 8.88
N LEU A 275 21.21 36.23 8.83
CA LEU A 275 21.38 34.78 8.72
C LEU A 275 22.02 34.37 7.38
N ASP A 276 21.59 34.98 6.27
CA ASP A 276 22.20 34.77 4.96
C ASP A 276 23.69 35.10 4.97
N GLN A 277 24.07 36.21 5.62
CA GLN A 277 25.49 36.58 5.76
C GLN A 277 26.26 35.62 6.67
N GLN A 278 25.66 35.21 7.80
CA GLN A 278 26.29 34.31 8.76
C GLN A 278 26.62 32.94 8.14
N TYR A 279 25.71 32.41 7.33
CA TYR A 279 25.84 31.07 6.73
C TYR A 279 26.26 31.09 5.26
N ALA A 280 26.58 32.26 4.68
CA ALA A 280 27.02 32.40 3.30
C ALA A 280 28.19 31.47 2.92
N ALA A 281 29.09 31.18 3.88
CA ALA A 281 30.23 30.29 3.68
C ALA A 281 29.84 28.81 3.49
N LEU A 282 28.64 28.41 3.91
CA LEU A 282 28.14 27.04 3.76
C LEU A 282 27.48 26.80 2.40
N ASN A 283 27.11 27.86 1.67
CA ASN A 283 26.45 27.73 0.38
C ASN A 283 27.40 27.08 -0.63
N MET A 284 27.10 25.83 -0.98
CA MET A 284 27.98 24.99 -1.79
C MET A 284 28.18 25.55 -3.19
N VAL A 285 27.10 25.94 -3.88
CA VAL A 285 27.16 26.44 -5.26
C VAL A 285 27.86 27.79 -5.35
N SER A 286 27.63 28.67 -4.37
CA SER A 286 28.29 29.98 -4.32
C SER A 286 29.79 29.85 -4.07
N MET A 287 30.21 28.94 -3.18
CA MET A 287 31.62 28.70 -2.90
C MET A 287 32.33 28.05 -4.08
N ILE A 288 31.74 27.03 -4.70
CA ILE A 288 32.34 26.34 -5.85
C ILE A 288 32.39 27.26 -7.07
N SER A 289 31.38 28.11 -7.30
CA SER A 289 31.42 29.08 -8.41
C SER A 289 32.49 30.15 -8.22
N ARG A 290 32.87 30.45 -6.96
CA ARG A 290 33.89 31.45 -6.64
C ARG A 290 35.31 30.90 -6.68
N TYR A 291 35.51 29.67 -6.23
CA TYR A 291 36.85 29.09 -6.03
C TYR A 291 37.15 27.86 -6.89
N GLY A 292 36.14 27.25 -7.49
CA GLY A 292 36.25 26.05 -8.32
C GLY A 292 36.42 26.36 -9.81
N THR A 293 36.59 25.30 -10.60
CA THR A 293 36.61 25.38 -12.06
C THR A 293 35.20 25.52 -12.62
N GLU A 294 35.08 25.94 -13.89
CA GLU A 294 33.79 26.03 -14.57
C GLU A 294 33.03 24.69 -14.58
N GLN A 295 33.75 23.58 -14.79
CA GLN A 295 33.19 22.22 -14.75
C GLN A 295 32.69 21.85 -13.35
N GLN A 296 33.43 22.21 -12.29
CA GLN A 296 32.98 21.99 -10.91
C GLN A 296 31.73 22.83 -10.60
N GLY A 297 31.68 24.07 -11.08
CA GLY A 297 30.50 24.94 -10.95
C GLY A 297 29.27 24.39 -11.67
N ALA A 298 29.44 23.81 -12.86
CA ALA A 298 28.34 23.12 -13.56
C ALA A 298 27.82 21.91 -12.77
N ASN A 299 28.72 21.01 -12.35
CA ASN A 299 28.36 19.83 -11.57
C ASN A 299 27.67 20.19 -10.23
N ALA A 300 28.11 21.28 -9.59
CA ALA A 300 27.51 21.77 -8.34
C ALA A 300 26.05 22.22 -8.52
N ARG A 301 25.75 22.93 -9.63
CA ARG A 301 24.38 23.35 -9.96
C ARG A 301 23.47 22.16 -10.25
N ASP A 302 23.97 21.17 -10.99
CA ASP A 302 23.21 19.96 -11.29
C ASP A 302 22.95 19.15 -10.00
N ALA A 303 23.95 19.03 -9.13
CA ALA A 303 23.80 18.35 -7.84
C ALA A 303 22.81 19.08 -6.90
N GLU A 304 22.82 20.42 -6.88
CA GLU A 304 21.84 21.20 -6.12
C GLU A 304 20.42 20.93 -6.61
N LEU A 305 20.21 20.92 -7.93
CA LEU A 305 18.92 20.62 -8.54
C LEU A 305 18.41 19.24 -8.11
N LEU A 306 19.23 18.19 -8.25
CA LEU A 306 18.89 16.82 -7.86
C LEU A 306 18.64 16.66 -6.36
N THR A 307 19.33 17.45 -5.52
CA THR A 307 19.14 17.40 -4.07
C THR A 307 17.87 18.10 -3.64
N ARG A 308 17.52 19.18 -4.35
CA ARG A 308 16.36 20.04 -4.07
C ARG A 308 15.05 19.47 -4.61
N GLU A 309 15.10 18.82 -5.78
CA GLU A 309 13.92 18.29 -6.47
C GLU A 309 13.70 16.82 -6.08
N ARG A 310 12.85 16.61 -5.08
CA ARG A 310 12.44 15.30 -4.54
C ARG A 310 10.94 15.08 -4.73
N LEU A 311 10.49 13.82 -4.75
CA LEU A 311 9.09 13.48 -5.02
C LEU A 311 8.13 14.05 -3.98
N CYS A 312 8.53 14.03 -2.70
CA CYS A 312 7.75 14.50 -1.56
C CYS A 312 7.27 15.96 -1.63
N ARG A 313 7.76 16.76 -2.59
CA ARG A 313 7.34 18.16 -2.76
C ARG A 313 6.00 18.33 -3.46
N ALA A 314 5.70 17.51 -4.47
CA ALA A 314 4.53 17.73 -5.32
C ALA A 314 4.05 16.52 -6.12
N LEU A 315 4.71 15.36 -6.01
CA LEU A 315 4.40 14.19 -6.82
C LEU A 315 3.98 13.02 -5.91
N SER A 316 2.92 12.31 -6.31
CA SER A 316 2.47 11.09 -5.63
C SER A 316 2.47 9.91 -6.59
N MET A 317 3.17 8.83 -6.21
CA MET A 317 3.21 7.58 -6.97
C MET A 317 1.91 6.79 -6.81
N PHE A 318 1.29 6.88 -5.64
CA PHE A 318 0.05 6.24 -5.30
C PHE A 318 -1.11 6.76 -6.14
N GLU A 319 -1.16 8.07 -6.40
CA GLU A 319 -2.14 8.65 -7.34
C GLU A 319 -2.01 8.04 -8.74
N LEU A 320 -0.78 7.85 -9.25
CA LEU A 320 -0.54 7.19 -10.55
C LEU A 320 -1.04 5.74 -10.54
N VAL A 321 -0.77 4.99 -9.46
CA VAL A 321 -1.27 3.61 -9.30
C VAL A 321 -2.81 3.60 -9.32
N MET A 322 -3.46 4.50 -8.58
CA MET A 322 -4.91 4.62 -8.56
C MET A 322 -5.51 4.97 -9.93
N GLN A 323 -4.89 5.89 -10.67
CA GLN A 323 -5.31 6.24 -12.03
C GLN A 323 -5.19 5.04 -12.98
N ARG A 324 -4.12 4.24 -12.86
CA ARG A 324 -3.94 3.03 -13.65
C ARG A 324 -5.00 1.98 -13.31
N ILE A 325 -5.32 1.78 -12.03
CA ILE A 325 -6.41 0.90 -11.61
C ILE A 325 -7.75 1.35 -12.20
N LYS A 326 -8.04 2.65 -12.13
CA LYS A 326 -9.25 3.23 -12.72
C LYS A 326 -9.35 2.89 -14.21
N SER A 327 -8.23 2.97 -14.95
CA SER A 327 -8.20 2.62 -16.37
C SER A 327 -8.59 1.15 -16.63
N PHE A 328 -8.19 0.22 -15.75
CA PHE A 328 -8.57 -1.19 -15.88
C PHE A 328 -10.06 -1.43 -15.62
N LEU A 329 -10.68 -0.64 -14.75
CA LEU A 329 -12.09 -0.73 -14.40
C LEU A 329 -13.00 -0.09 -15.47
N THR A 330 -12.58 1.05 -16.05
CA THR A 330 -13.37 1.77 -17.07
C THR A 330 -13.48 1.04 -18.41
N CYS A 331 -12.67 0.00 -18.63
CA CYS A 331 -12.71 -0.80 -19.86
C CYS A 331 -13.98 -1.65 -20.00
N ASP A 332 -14.70 -1.92 -18.90
CA ASP A 332 -15.79 -2.89 -18.90
C ASP A 332 -17.03 -2.38 -18.14
N PRO A 333 -18.23 -2.42 -18.75
CA PRO A 333 -19.46 -1.95 -18.11
C PRO A 333 -19.90 -2.80 -16.90
N ILE A 334 -19.34 -4.00 -16.69
CA ILE A 334 -19.73 -4.87 -15.55
C ILE A 334 -19.55 -4.20 -14.17
N TRP A 335 -18.59 -3.28 -14.06
CA TRP A 335 -18.26 -2.63 -12.78
C TRP A 335 -19.25 -1.52 -12.39
N GLU A 336 -19.74 -0.77 -13.38
CA GLU A 336 -20.69 0.33 -13.19
C GLU A 336 -22.15 -0.11 -13.29
N GLY A 337 -22.43 -1.18 -14.03
CA GLY A 337 -23.78 -1.63 -14.33
C GLY A 337 -24.48 -0.73 -15.37
N PRO A 338 -25.71 -1.09 -15.79
CA PRO A 338 -26.47 -0.29 -16.72
C PRO A 338 -27.00 1.01 -16.08
N PRO A 339 -27.36 2.01 -16.89
CA PRO A 339 -27.89 3.27 -16.38
C PRO A 339 -29.18 3.05 -15.56
N PRO A 340 -29.38 3.82 -14.49
CA PRO A 340 -30.48 3.61 -13.56
C PRO A 340 -31.83 3.95 -14.20
N ALA A 341 -32.84 3.12 -13.95
CA ALA A 341 -34.18 3.27 -14.53
C ALA A 341 -34.88 4.59 -14.14
N ASN A 342 -34.58 5.14 -12.95
CA ASN A 342 -35.12 6.41 -12.48
C ASN A 342 -34.34 7.64 -13.00
N GLY A 343 -33.29 7.45 -13.80
CA GLY A 343 -32.43 8.52 -14.30
C GLY A 343 -31.52 9.18 -13.26
N VAL A 344 -31.47 8.66 -12.03
CA VAL A 344 -30.69 9.20 -10.90
C VAL A 344 -29.67 8.19 -10.39
N MET A 345 -30.12 7.10 -9.78
CA MET A 345 -29.27 6.06 -9.21
C MET A 345 -30.03 4.74 -9.03
N SER A 346 -29.32 3.63 -9.10
CA SER A 346 -29.86 2.30 -8.82
C SER A 346 -30.18 2.18 -7.33
N ILE A 347 -31.37 1.69 -6.99
CA ILE A 347 -31.80 1.56 -5.59
C ILE A 347 -31.98 0.11 -5.25
N ASP A 348 -32.88 -0.61 -5.92
CA ASP A 348 -33.14 -2.02 -5.58
C ASP A 348 -32.31 -2.98 -6.44
N GLU A 349 -31.81 -2.50 -7.58
CA GLU A 349 -31.06 -3.27 -8.54
C GLU A 349 -29.66 -3.66 -8.01
N CYS A 350 -29.27 -4.93 -8.19
CA CYS A 350 -27.99 -5.47 -7.71
C CYS A 350 -26.94 -5.61 -8.83
N GLN A 351 -26.83 -4.62 -9.70
CA GLN A 351 -26.00 -4.70 -10.91
C GLN A 351 -24.70 -3.88 -10.83
N GLU A 352 -24.56 -3.01 -9.81
CA GLU A 352 -23.33 -2.24 -9.56
C GLU A 352 -22.36 -3.02 -8.65
N PHE A 353 -21.04 -2.82 -8.80
CA PHE A 353 -20.04 -3.52 -7.98
C PHE A 353 -20.26 -3.37 -6.46
N HIS A 354 -20.65 -2.19 -5.97
CA HIS A 354 -20.88 -1.99 -4.54
C HIS A 354 -21.98 -2.88 -3.95
N ARG A 355 -22.94 -3.34 -4.77
CA ARG A 355 -23.98 -4.30 -4.36
C ARG A 355 -23.42 -5.70 -4.19
N LEU A 356 -22.55 -6.12 -5.11
CA LEU A 356 -21.77 -7.34 -4.95
C LEU A 356 -20.89 -7.26 -3.70
N TRP A 357 -20.18 -6.14 -3.51
CA TRP A 357 -19.35 -5.96 -2.32
C TRP A 357 -20.17 -5.98 -1.03
N SER A 358 -21.39 -5.46 -1.03
CA SER A 358 -22.31 -5.56 0.11
C SER A 358 -22.65 -7.02 0.47
N ALA A 359 -22.81 -7.89 -0.55
CA ALA A 359 -23.04 -9.32 -0.35
C ALA A 359 -21.79 -10.05 0.15
N ILE A 360 -20.62 -9.71 -0.39
CA ILE A 360 -19.32 -10.21 0.08
C ILE A 360 -19.09 -9.78 1.53
N GLN A 361 -19.39 -8.52 1.87
CA GLN A 361 -19.31 -7.99 3.22
C GLN A 361 -20.22 -8.74 4.18
N PHE A 362 -21.45 -8.98 3.77
CA PHE A 362 -22.36 -9.79 4.56
C PHE A 362 -21.79 -11.18 4.83
N ALA A 363 -21.20 -11.83 3.82
CA ALA A 363 -20.59 -13.16 3.94
C ALA A 363 -19.41 -13.19 4.93
N TYR A 364 -18.51 -12.20 4.91
CA TYR A 364 -17.38 -12.17 5.85
C TYR A 364 -17.71 -11.62 7.24
N CYS A 365 -18.85 -10.95 7.39
CA CYS A 365 -19.38 -10.53 8.70
C CYS A 365 -20.05 -11.68 9.46
N LEU A 366 -20.36 -12.81 8.80
CA LEU A 366 -20.93 -13.97 9.46
C LEU A 366 -19.97 -14.45 10.58
N PRO A 367 -20.47 -14.65 11.82
CA PRO A 367 -19.66 -15.15 12.91
C PRO A 367 -19.06 -16.53 12.56
N PRO A 368 -17.75 -16.74 12.78
CA PRO A 368 -17.12 -18.04 12.57
C PRO A 368 -17.66 -19.07 13.57
N THR A 369 -17.66 -20.34 13.19
CA THR A 369 -17.93 -21.42 14.15
C THR A 369 -16.79 -21.47 15.18
N LYS A 370 -17.06 -21.92 16.42
CA LYS A 370 -16.04 -22.04 17.46
C LYS A 370 -14.84 -22.88 16.96
N GLY A 371 -13.66 -22.27 16.93
CA GLY A 371 -12.41 -22.91 16.49
C GLY A 371 -12.07 -22.72 15.00
N GLU A 372 -12.93 -22.09 14.22
CA GLU A 372 -12.61 -21.70 12.84
C GLU A 372 -11.73 -20.46 12.82
N ILE A 373 -10.80 -20.44 11.86
CA ILE A 373 -9.94 -19.28 11.60
C ILE A 373 -10.81 -18.18 11.00
N THR A 374 -10.64 -16.98 11.52
CA THR A 374 -11.39 -15.81 11.07
C THR A 374 -10.86 -15.26 9.74
N ILE A 375 -11.69 -14.51 9.02
CA ILE A 375 -11.32 -13.97 7.71
C ILE A 375 -10.20 -12.94 7.86
N GLU A 376 -10.25 -12.13 8.91
CA GLU A 376 -9.18 -11.20 9.27
C GLU A 376 -7.83 -11.88 9.57
N GLN A 377 -7.82 -13.13 10.06
CA GLN A 377 -6.59 -13.90 10.27
C GLN A 377 -6.03 -14.54 8.98
N CYS A 378 -6.88 -14.79 7.98
CA CYS A 378 -6.47 -15.38 6.70
C CYS A 378 -6.11 -14.34 5.64
N TYR A 379 -6.82 -13.19 5.62
CA TYR A 379 -6.69 -12.20 4.56
C TYR A 379 -6.28 -10.81 5.05
N GLY A 380 -6.27 -10.56 6.37
CA GLY A 380 -5.98 -9.25 6.93
C GLY A 380 -6.94 -8.18 6.41
N GLU A 381 -6.46 -6.94 6.36
CA GLU A 381 -7.20 -5.81 5.80
C GLU A 381 -7.04 -5.65 4.29
N GLY A 382 -6.16 -6.43 3.64
CA GLY A 382 -5.94 -6.38 2.18
C GLY A 382 -7.23 -6.62 1.40
N LEU A 383 -8.06 -7.56 1.86
CA LEU A 383 -9.38 -7.83 1.31
C LEU A 383 -10.25 -6.55 1.28
N GLN A 384 -10.35 -5.83 2.40
CA GLN A 384 -11.18 -4.63 2.52
C GLN A 384 -10.61 -3.48 1.71
N TRP A 385 -9.29 -3.31 1.68
CA TRP A 385 -8.63 -2.31 0.86
C TRP A 385 -8.97 -2.47 -0.62
N ALA A 386 -8.95 -3.69 -1.14
CA ALA A 386 -9.28 -3.94 -2.55
C ALA A 386 -10.72 -3.54 -2.90
N GLY A 387 -11.70 -3.97 -2.10
CA GLY A 387 -13.10 -3.60 -2.31
C GLY A 387 -13.33 -2.09 -2.20
N CYS A 388 -12.73 -1.44 -1.20
CA CYS A 388 -12.83 0.01 -1.02
C CYS A 388 -12.16 0.80 -2.16
N VAL A 389 -11.01 0.35 -2.67
CA VAL A 389 -10.33 0.96 -3.82
C VAL A 389 -11.24 0.95 -5.04
N ILE A 390 -11.79 -0.22 -5.40
CA ILE A 390 -12.69 -0.33 -6.56
C ILE A 390 -13.92 0.57 -6.39
N MET A 391 -14.59 0.54 -5.23
CA MET A 391 -15.75 1.39 -4.97
C MET A 391 -15.43 2.89 -5.01
N THR A 392 -14.25 3.30 -4.55
CA THR A 392 -13.83 4.71 -4.56
C THR A 392 -13.58 5.18 -5.99
N LEU A 393 -12.87 4.38 -6.79
CA LEU A 393 -12.53 4.71 -8.18
C LEU A 393 -13.76 4.76 -9.10
N LEU A 394 -14.78 3.93 -8.81
CA LEU A 394 -16.09 3.92 -9.49
C LEU A 394 -17.07 4.97 -8.93
N ALA A 395 -16.66 5.77 -7.94
CA ALA A 395 -17.50 6.74 -7.25
C ALA A 395 -18.82 6.13 -6.68
N GLN A 396 -18.74 4.90 -6.18
CA GLN A 396 -19.86 4.13 -5.61
C GLN A 396 -19.92 4.19 -4.07
N GLU A 397 -18.93 4.76 -3.39
CA GLU A 397 -18.83 4.84 -1.92
C GLU A 397 -20.10 5.36 -1.23
N LYS A 398 -20.64 6.49 -1.68
CA LYS A 398 -21.83 7.11 -1.06
C LYS A 398 -23.08 6.22 -1.20
N ARG A 399 -23.19 5.53 -2.34
CA ARG A 399 -24.28 4.56 -2.59
C ARG A 399 -24.10 3.32 -1.72
N PHE A 400 -22.88 2.81 -1.61
CA PHE A 400 -22.52 1.73 -0.70
C PHE A 400 -22.91 2.04 0.75
N ALA A 401 -22.48 3.18 1.29
CA ALA A 401 -22.78 3.56 2.68
C ALA A 401 -24.29 3.64 2.98
N SER A 402 -25.09 4.02 1.98
CA SER A 402 -26.54 4.13 2.09
C SER A 402 -27.23 2.77 1.97
N LEU A 403 -26.78 1.95 1.01
CA LEU A 403 -27.49 0.78 0.51
C LEU A 403 -26.92 -0.57 0.97
N ASP A 404 -25.79 -0.59 1.68
CA ASP A 404 -25.18 -1.83 2.17
C ASP A 404 -26.11 -2.64 3.10
N PHE A 405 -26.16 -3.94 2.87
CA PHE A 405 -27.04 -4.87 3.60
C PHE A 405 -26.64 -5.01 5.07
N SER A 406 -25.34 -5.03 5.35
CA SER A 406 -24.82 -5.17 6.72
C SER A 406 -25.05 -3.90 7.53
N TYR A 407 -24.83 -2.73 6.93
CA TYR A 407 -25.10 -1.43 7.55
C TYR A 407 -26.59 -1.23 7.80
N HIS A 408 -27.45 -1.70 6.88
CA HIS A 408 -28.89 -1.69 7.09
C HIS A 408 -29.29 -2.56 8.27
N LEU A 409 -28.81 -3.81 8.34
CA LEU A 409 -29.06 -4.71 9.46
C LEU A 409 -28.63 -4.09 10.79
N LEU A 410 -27.46 -3.42 10.80
CA LEU A 410 -26.97 -2.68 11.95
C LEU A 410 -27.92 -1.57 12.38
N ARG A 411 -28.39 -0.74 11.45
CA ARG A 411 -29.35 0.34 11.76
C ARG A 411 -30.66 -0.20 12.32
N VAL A 412 -31.18 -1.30 11.78
CA VAL A 412 -32.41 -1.93 12.28
C VAL A 412 -32.21 -2.49 13.70
N HIS A 413 -31.08 -3.13 13.97
CA HIS A 413 -30.76 -3.63 15.31
C HIS A 413 -30.54 -2.50 16.33
N GLU A 414 -29.94 -1.37 15.94
CA GLU A 414 -29.80 -0.20 16.81
C GLU A 414 -31.15 0.45 17.15
N PHE A 415 -32.16 0.27 16.30
CA PHE A 415 -33.53 0.72 16.55
C PHE A 415 -34.32 -0.23 17.46
N ASP A 416 -34.26 -1.55 17.22
CA ASP A 416 -35.10 -2.53 17.94
C ASP A 416 -34.45 -3.18 19.17
N GLY A 417 -33.11 -3.17 19.26
CA GLY A 417 -32.34 -3.77 20.35
C GLY A 417 -32.54 -5.28 20.52
N GLN A 418 -33.06 -5.99 19.52
CA GLN A 418 -33.38 -7.41 19.66
C GLN A 418 -32.14 -8.28 19.45
N ASP A 419 -31.87 -9.14 20.44
CA ASP A 419 -30.85 -10.20 20.34
C ASP A 419 -31.52 -11.56 20.08
N GLY A 420 -30.80 -12.45 19.40
CA GLY A 420 -31.20 -13.85 19.25
C GLY A 420 -30.39 -14.60 18.21
N ASN A 421 -30.73 -15.88 18.04
CA ASN A 421 -30.13 -16.74 17.04
C ASN A 421 -31.06 -16.88 15.83
N VAL A 422 -30.55 -16.61 14.63
CA VAL A 422 -31.27 -16.81 13.36
C VAL A 422 -30.46 -17.78 12.52
N GLN A 423 -31.03 -18.97 12.23
CA GLN A 423 -30.38 -20.01 11.41
C GLN A 423 -28.97 -20.41 11.87
N GLY A 424 -28.71 -20.40 13.18
CA GLY A 424 -27.40 -20.74 13.77
C GLY A 424 -26.50 -19.53 14.02
N ILE A 425 -26.85 -18.34 13.53
CA ILE A 425 -26.06 -17.12 13.65
C ILE A 425 -26.50 -16.30 14.86
N ASP A 426 -25.55 -16.01 15.75
CA ASP A 426 -25.74 -15.06 16.86
C ASP A 426 -25.73 -13.62 16.33
N LEU A 427 -26.91 -13.00 16.33
CA LEU A 427 -27.11 -11.64 15.83
C LEU A 427 -26.21 -10.63 16.55
N LYS A 428 -25.99 -10.78 17.87
CA LYS A 428 -25.18 -9.85 18.65
C LYS A 428 -23.72 -9.84 18.21
N GLN A 429 -23.17 -11.04 17.95
CA GLN A 429 -21.81 -11.19 17.44
C GLN A 429 -21.68 -10.66 16.02
N MET A 430 -22.67 -10.92 15.17
CA MET A 430 -22.70 -10.41 13.80
C MET A 430 -22.70 -8.88 13.78
N ILE A 431 -23.57 -8.22 14.54
CA ILE A 431 -23.61 -6.75 14.65
C ILE A 431 -22.27 -6.20 15.15
N LYS A 432 -21.64 -6.84 16.15
CA LYS A 432 -20.31 -6.43 16.62
C LYS A 432 -19.26 -6.47 15.51
N ARG A 433 -19.24 -7.53 14.69
CA ARG A 433 -18.34 -7.65 13.52
C ARG A 433 -18.63 -6.59 12.46
N ILE A 434 -19.92 -6.36 12.14
CA ILE A 434 -20.33 -5.34 11.18
C ILE A 434 -19.84 -3.94 11.61
N LYS A 435 -19.93 -3.60 12.90
CA LYS A 435 -19.42 -2.32 13.41
C LYS A 435 -17.92 -2.16 13.14
N VAL A 436 -17.13 -3.20 13.42
CA VAL A 436 -15.67 -3.18 13.18
C VAL A 436 -15.36 -2.98 11.70
N TYR A 437 -16.01 -3.73 10.80
CA TYR A 437 -15.78 -3.56 9.36
C TYR A 437 -16.28 -2.24 8.81
N ARG A 438 -17.40 -1.70 9.33
CA ARG A 438 -17.88 -0.37 8.97
C ARG A 438 -16.85 0.70 9.29
N ASP A 439 -16.31 0.65 10.51
CA ASP A 439 -15.35 1.65 10.97
C ASP A 439 -14.02 1.52 10.19
N LEU A 440 -13.59 0.29 9.88
CA LEU A 440 -12.45 0.02 9.00
C LEU A 440 -12.66 0.56 7.57
N ASN A 441 -13.79 0.25 6.94
CA ASN A 441 -14.10 0.73 5.60
C ASN A 441 -14.10 2.26 5.55
N ASN A 442 -14.71 2.92 6.54
CA ASN A 442 -14.72 4.38 6.63
C ASN A 442 -13.29 4.95 6.73
N GLN A 443 -12.42 4.32 7.52
CA GLN A 443 -11.02 4.72 7.61
C GLN A 443 -10.31 4.59 6.26
N ILE A 444 -10.52 3.48 5.55
CA ILE A 444 -9.92 3.26 4.22
C ILE A 444 -10.45 4.29 3.22
N PHE A 445 -11.75 4.53 3.16
CA PHE A 445 -12.34 5.54 2.28
C PHE A 445 -11.79 6.94 2.54
N VAL A 446 -11.61 7.33 3.79
CA VAL A 446 -11.01 8.63 4.14
C VAL A 446 -9.57 8.73 3.63
N ILE A 447 -8.78 7.66 3.78
CA ILE A 447 -7.40 7.63 3.26
C ILE A 447 -7.42 7.74 1.74
N LEU A 448 -8.20 6.93 1.04
CA LEU A 448 -8.28 6.94 -0.42
C LEU A 448 -8.75 8.28 -0.97
N ASN A 449 -9.80 8.87 -0.38
CA ASN A 449 -10.31 10.18 -0.79
C ASN A 449 -9.29 11.29 -0.55
N LYS A 450 -8.49 11.22 0.53
CA LYS A 450 -7.42 12.20 0.78
C LYS A 450 -6.38 12.20 -0.36
N HIS A 451 -6.06 11.02 -0.90
CA HIS A 451 -5.11 10.89 -2.00
C HIS A 451 -5.74 11.21 -3.37
N LEU A 452 -7.04 10.99 -3.58
CA LEU A 452 -7.71 11.24 -4.88
C LEU A 452 -8.25 12.67 -5.05
N SER A 453 -8.42 13.42 -3.96
CA SER A 453 -8.98 14.78 -3.99
C SER A 453 -8.10 15.79 -4.74
N SER A 454 -6.80 15.52 -4.89
CA SER A 454 -5.86 16.42 -5.59
C SER A 454 -6.18 16.57 -7.09
N SER A 455 -6.75 15.53 -7.73
CA SER A 455 -6.93 15.46 -9.19
C SER A 455 -8.38 15.65 -9.66
N ASP A 456 -9.38 15.26 -8.86
CA ASP A 456 -10.77 15.11 -9.31
C ASP A 456 -11.66 16.36 -9.13
N ILE A 457 -11.24 17.35 -8.32
CA ILE A 457 -12.07 18.52 -7.97
C ILE A 457 -12.36 19.43 -9.18
N LEU A 458 -11.54 19.38 -10.23
CA LEU A 458 -11.64 20.29 -11.38
C LEU A 458 -12.58 19.82 -12.51
N GLN A 459 -13.16 18.61 -12.45
CA GLN A 459 -13.82 18.02 -13.63
C GLN A 459 -15.28 17.54 -13.44
N ARG A 460 -15.86 17.54 -12.24
CA ARG A 460 -17.24 17.02 -12.06
C ARG A 460 -18.29 18.09 -12.33
N GLN A 461 -18.74 18.19 -13.58
CA GLN A 461 -20.00 18.88 -13.91
C GLN A 461 -21.15 18.14 -13.22
N VAL A 462 -21.84 18.80 -12.29
CA VAL A 462 -22.98 18.20 -11.59
C VAL A 462 -24.13 18.05 -12.58
N ARG A 463 -24.74 16.87 -12.62
CA ARG A 463 -25.92 16.62 -13.46
C ARG A 463 -27.12 17.38 -12.90
N GLU A 464 -27.66 18.30 -13.68
CA GLU A 464 -28.87 19.06 -13.35
C GLU A 464 -30.12 18.31 -13.81
N TYR A 465 -31.21 18.43 -13.04
CA TYR A 465 -32.52 17.87 -13.37
C TYR A 465 -33.48 19.00 -13.71
N GLN A 466 -34.25 18.81 -14.79
CA GLN A 466 -35.23 19.80 -15.23
C GLN A 466 -36.42 19.84 -14.25
N PRO A 467 -36.90 21.04 -13.87
CA PRO A 467 -38.14 21.16 -13.12
C PRO A 467 -39.35 20.67 -13.95
N PRO A 468 -40.48 20.33 -13.32
CA PRO A 468 -41.68 19.92 -14.05
C PRO A 468 -42.12 21.03 -15.03
N ILE A 469 -42.21 20.69 -16.32
CA ILE A 469 -42.62 21.61 -17.38
C ILE A 469 -44.15 21.56 -17.50
N PHE A 470 -44.80 22.71 -17.33
CA PHE A 470 -46.24 22.83 -17.55
C PHE A 470 -46.54 22.74 -19.05
N GLN A 471 -47.24 21.69 -19.49
CA GLN A 471 -47.77 21.61 -20.85
C GLN A 471 -49.02 22.49 -20.94
N ALA A 472 -48.87 23.72 -21.43
CA ALA A 472 -50.02 24.51 -21.84
C ALA A 472 -50.66 23.80 -23.04
N THR A 473 -51.83 23.19 -22.85
CA THR A 473 -52.68 22.70 -23.92
C THR A 473 -52.91 23.84 -24.91
N GLN A 474 -52.46 23.66 -26.16
CA GLN A 474 -52.89 24.52 -27.26
C GLN A 474 -54.41 24.38 -27.38
N ALA A 475 -55.13 25.41 -26.97
CA ALA A 475 -56.58 25.54 -27.15
C ALA A 475 -56.89 25.97 -28.58
#